data_AF-A0A6C0KVC3-F1
#
_entry.id   AF-A0A6C0KVC3-F1
#
_cell.length_a   1.000
_cell.length_b   1.000
_cell.length_c   1.000
_cell.angle_alpha   90.00
_cell.angle_beta   90.00
_cell.angle_gamma   90.00
#
_symmetry.space_group_name_H-M   'P 1'
#
loop_
_entity.id
_entity.type
_entity.pdbx_description
1 polymer ?
#
loop_
_entity_poly.entity_id
_entity_poly.type
_entity_poly.pdbx_seq_one_letter_code
_entity_poly.pdbx_strand_id
1 'polypeptide(L)'
;MHSYRTRFQKQQEDTEMTDAAETLIQISQTPRYLKDLPIRQNAMKRARELFPSCQEGDTILLNFFVDRNEYASVKYIQKQDGQMQIHRIDAPYSTITIQWTHQVTDFRF
;
A
#
# COMPACT_ATOMS: atom_id res chain seq x y z
N MET A 1 54.76 9.35 17.87
CA MET A 1 54.09 8.41 16.94
C MET A 1 52.62 8.23 17.33
N HIS A 2 51.72 9.18 17.01
CA HIS A 2 50.30 9.12 17.43
C HIS A 2 49.30 9.55 16.33
N SER A 3 49.74 9.63 15.07
CA SER A 3 48.96 10.23 13.97
C SER A 3 48.22 9.23 13.07
N TYR A 4 48.39 7.92 13.26
CA TYR A 4 47.78 6.90 12.38
C TYR A 4 46.41 6.44 12.89
N ARG A 5 46.20 6.31 14.20
CA ARG A 5 44.95 5.78 14.78
C ARG A 5 43.73 6.66 14.48
N THR A 6 43.92 7.99 14.46
CA THR A 6 42.84 8.96 14.24
C THR A 6 42.35 9.00 12.78
N ARG A 7 43.21 8.70 11.80
CA ARG A 7 42.80 8.65 10.38
C ARG A 7 41.99 7.40 10.06
N PHE A 8 42.33 6.26 10.67
CA PHE A 8 41.57 5.02 10.51
C PHE A 8 40.18 5.10 11.15
N GLN A 9 40.05 5.73 12.33
CA GLN A 9 38.73 5.95 12.95
C GLN A 9 37.85 6.84 12.09
N LYS A 10 38.38 7.95 11.56
CA LYS A 10 37.61 8.86 10.71
C LYS A 10 37.17 8.20 9.39
N GLN A 11 38.01 7.36 8.79
CA GLN A 11 37.64 6.60 7.59
C GLN A 11 36.54 5.57 7.87
N GLN A 12 36.55 4.92 9.03
CA GLN A 12 35.47 4.00 9.42
C GLN A 12 34.15 4.74 9.66
N GLU A 13 34.18 5.87 10.37
CA GLU A 13 33.00 6.71 10.59
C GLU A 13 32.43 7.27 9.27
N ASP A 14 33.29 7.71 8.35
CA ASP A 14 32.86 8.18 7.02
C ASP A 14 32.27 7.03 6.19
N THR A 15 32.81 5.81 6.29
CA THR A 15 32.28 4.63 5.57
C THR A 15 30.93 4.19 6.14
N GLU A 16 30.79 4.15 7.47
CA GLU A 16 29.53 3.82 8.15
C GLU A 16 28.43 4.87 7.88
N MET A 17 28.80 6.16 7.82
CA MET A 17 27.86 7.21 7.42
C MET A 17 27.44 7.10 5.96
N THR A 18 28.33 6.64 5.07
CA THR A 18 28.01 6.45 3.65
C THR A 18 27.08 5.25 3.45
N ASP A 19 27.37 4.11 4.08
CA ASP A 19 26.52 2.91 4.03
C ASP A 19 25.14 3.14 4.65
N ALA A 20 25.08 3.88 5.78
CA ALA A 20 23.81 4.26 6.40
C ALA A 20 23.00 5.21 5.51
N ALA A 21 23.65 6.16 4.83
CA ALA A 21 23.00 7.05 3.88
C ALA A 21 22.50 6.31 2.63
N GLU A 22 23.28 5.37 2.08
CA GLU A 22 22.86 4.51 0.97
C GLU A 22 21.67 3.62 1.36
N THR A 23 21.68 3.06 2.57
CA THR A 23 20.56 2.28 3.12
C THR A 23 19.31 3.14 3.27
N LEU A 24 19.44 4.39 3.75
CA LEU A 24 18.30 5.33 3.85
C LEU A 24 17.76 5.75 2.48
N ILE A 25 18.63 5.91 1.47
CA ILE A 25 18.22 6.16 0.09
C ILE A 25 17.47 4.94 -0.46
N GLN A 26 17.95 3.73 -0.19
CA GLN A 26 17.32 2.49 -0.64
C GLN A 26 15.94 2.27 0.01
N ILE A 27 15.79 2.62 1.31
CA ILE A 27 14.49 2.64 2.00
C ILE A 27 13.56 3.73 1.40
N SER A 28 14.11 4.89 1.01
CA SER A 28 13.34 5.98 0.39
C SER A 28 12.85 5.66 -1.02
N GLN A 29 13.52 4.72 -1.71
CA GLN A 29 13.17 4.23 -3.04
C GLN A 29 12.17 3.08 -3.02
N THR A 30 11.82 2.53 -1.84
CA THR A 30 10.70 1.59 -1.75
C THR A 30 9.45 2.33 -2.24
N PRO A 31 8.86 1.93 -3.38
CA PRO A 31 7.75 2.68 -3.92
C PRO A 31 6.62 2.66 -2.90
N ARG A 32 6.07 3.83 -2.58
CA ARG A 32 5.05 4.00 -1.52
C ARG A 32 3.82 3.11 -1.73
N TYR A 33 3.60 2.58 -2.94
CA TYR A 33 2.54 1.63 -3.23
C TYR A 33 2.73 0.26 -2.56
N LEU A 34 3.94 -0.14 -2.14
CA LEU A 34 4.11 -1.41 -1.41
C LEU A 34 3.62 -1.35 0.04
N LYS A 35 3.35 -0.15 0.58
CA LYS A 35 2.66 -0.03 1.87
C LYS A 35 1.19 -0.34 1.66
N ASP A 36 0.68 -1.31 2.42
CA ASP A 36 -0.73 -1.63 2.43
C ASP A 36 -1.59 -0.36 2.48
N LEU A 37 -2.43 -0.15 1.47
CA LEU A 37 -3.42 0.92 1.51
C LEU A 37 -4.21 0.74 2.81
N PRO A 38 -4.15 1.70 3.75
CA PRO A 38 -4.87 1.56 4.99
C PRO A 38 -6.36 1.60 4.65
N ILE A 39 -7.09 0.54 4.99
CA ILE A 39 -8.55 0.58 4.95
C ILE A 39 -8.97 1.47 6.11
N ARG A 40 -9.61 2.60 5.82
CA ARG A 40 -10.16 3.45 6.88
C ARG A 40 -11.15 2.60 7.69
N GLN A 41 -11.07 2.68 9.02
CA GLN A 41 -11.89 1.84 9.92
C GLN A 41 -13.39 1.91 9.58
N ASN A 42 -13.87 3.06 9.11
CA ASN A 42 -15.26 3.28 8.70
C ASN A 42 -15.65 2.49 7.45
N ALA A 43 -14.77 2.36 6.45
CA ALA A 43 -15.05 1.61 5.23
C ALA A 43 -15.25 0.12 5.51
N MET A 44 -14.37 -0.47 6.33
CA MET A 44 -14.50 -1.89 6.74
C MET A 44 -15.76 -2.12 7.57
N LYS A 45 -16.10 -1.20 8.48
CA LYS A 45 -17.34 -1.29 9.27
C LYS A 45 -18.57 -1.31 8.36
N ARG A 46 -18.67 -0.36 7.42
CA ARG A 46 -19.78 -0.32 6.44
C ARG A 46 -19.82 -1.55 5.55
N ALA A 47 -18.66 -2.07 5.12
CA ALA A 47 -18.62 -3.31 4.34
C ALA A 47 -19.17 -4.50 5.12
N ARG A 48 -18.84 -4.62 6.41
CA ARG A 48 -19.38 -5.69 7.28
C ARG A 48 -20.88 -5.57 7.50
N GLU A 49 -21.40 -4.37 7.61
CA GLU A 49 -22.85 -4.12 7.72
C GLU A 49 -23.58 -4.46 6.42
N LEU A 50 -22.94 -4.21 5.27
CA LEU A 50 -23.50 -4.50 3.95
C LEU A 50 -23.41 -5.98 3.54
N PHE A 51 -22.35 -6.67 3.94
CA PHE A 51 -22.02 -8.03 3.51
C PHE A 51 -23.14 -9.08 3.65
N PRO A 52 -23.99 -9.07 4.71
CA PRO A 52 -25.13 -9.99 4.83
C PRO A 52 -26.13 -9.86 3.69
N SER A 53 -26.25 -8.68 3.07
CA SER A 53 -27.16 -8.41 1.95
C SER A 53 -26.57 -8.71 0.56
N CYS A 54 -25.26 -8.97 0.48
CA CYS A 54 -24.58 -9.25 -0.78
C CYS A 54 -24.90 -10.66 -1.30
N GLN A 55 -24.99 -10.80 -2.60
CA GLN A 55 -25.06 -12.06 -3.32
C GLN A 55 -23.67 -12.66 -3.56
N GLU A 56 -23.63 -13.93 -3.91
CA GLU A 56 -22.39 -14.62 -4.25
C GLU A 56 -21.73 -13.96 -5.48
N GLY A 57 -20.42 -13.70 -5.39
CA GLY A 57 -19.67 -12.99 -6.42
C GLY A 57 -19.69 -11.46 -6.31
N ASP A 58 -20.56 -10.88 -5.47
CA ASP A 58 -20.64 -9.42 -5.30
C ASP A 58 -19.31 -8.83 -4.81
N THR A 59 -19.00 -7.64 -5.34
CA THR A 59 -17.79 -6.91 -4.99
C THR A 59 -18.11 -5.60 -4.25
N ILE A 60 -17.39 -5.34 -3.17
CA ILE A 60 -17.52 -4.13 -2.37
C ILE A 60 -16.19 -3.37 -2.41
N LEU A 61 -16.16 -2.21 -3.06
CA LEU A 61 -14.99 -1.34 -3.09
C LEU A 61 -14.73 -0.72 -1.71
N LEU A 62 -13.55 -0.97 -1.13
CA LEU A 62 -13.14 -0.46 0.18
C LEU A 62 -12.29 0.81 0.07
N ASN A 63 -11.30 0.78 -0.81
CA ASN A 63 -10.36 1.88 -0.97
C ASN A 63 -9.81 1.89 -2.41
N PHE A 64 -9.59 3.10 -2.92
CA PHE A 64 -9.10 3.36 -4.26
C PHE A 64 -8.11 4.53 -4.20
N PHE A 65 -6.93 4.33 -4.77
CA PHE A 65 -5.90 5.35 -4.85
C PHE A 65 -5.21 5.27 -6.21
N VAL A 66 -5.01 6.43 -6.84
CA VAL A 66 -4.21 6.57 -8.07
C VAL A 66 -3.09 7.55 -7.78
N ASP A 67 -1.86 7.17 -8.12
CA ASP A 67 -0.71 8.05 -7.96
C ASP A 67 -0.53 8.99 -9.18
N ARG A 68 0.56 9.76 -9.17
CA ARG A 68 0.87 10.71 -10.25
C ARG A 68 1.33 10.05 -11.56
N ASN A 69 1.68 8.76 -11.52
CA ASN A 69 2.09 7.97 -12.67
C ASN A 69 0.94 7.14 -13.23
N GLU A 70 -0.30 7.46 -12.85
CA GLU A 70 -1.50 6.72 -13.21
C GLU A 70 -1.46 5.25 -12.77
N TYR A 71 -0.70 4.92 -11.72
CA TYR A 71 -0.71 3.60 -11.13
C TYR A 71 -1.75 3.55 -10.01
N ALA A 72 -2.65 2.58 -10.09
CA ALA A 72 -3.79 2.43 -9.19
C ALA A 72 -3.59 1.25 -8.24
N SER A 73 -3.89 1.51 -6.97
CA SER A 73 -4.00 0.49 -5.94
C SER A 73 -5.45 0.45 -5.45
N VAL A 74 -6.05 -0.72 -5.50
CA VAL A 74 -7.46 -0.95 -5.14
C VAL A 74 -7.55 -2.04 -4.09
N LYS A 75 -8.33 -1.78 -3.03
CA LYS A 75 -8.74 -2.81 -2.07
C LYS A 75 -10.25 -2.98 -2.14
N TYR A 76 -10.68 -4.22 -2.22
CA TYR A 76 -12.10 -4.57 -2.27
C TYR A 76 -12.36 -5.88 -1.53
N ILE A 77 -13.63 -6.12 -1.22
CA ILE A 77 -14.12 -7.40 -0.74
C ILE A 77 -14.86 -8.09 -1.87
N GLN A 78 -14.73 -9.40 -1.98
CA GLN A 78 -15.63 -10.24 -2.76
C GLN A 78 -16.31 -11.26 -1.85
N LYS A 79 -17.60 -11.50 -2.07
CA LYS A 79 -18.28 -12.63 -1.45
C LYS A 79 -17.96 -13.88 -2.27
N GLN A 80 -17.18 -14.79 -1.68
CA GLN A 80 -16.82 -16.08 -2.26
C GLN A 80 -17.11 -17.19 -1.25
N ASP A 81 -17.88 -18.19 -1.64
CA ASP A 81 -18.32 -19.31 -0.82
C ASP A 81 -18.97 -18.86 0.50
N GLY A 82 -19.77 -17.79 0.43
CA GLY A 82 -20.38 -17.17 1.61
C GLY A 82 -19.42 -16.46 2.57
N GLN A 83 -18.13 -16.39 2.23
CA GLN A 83 -17.09 -15.74 3.03
C GLN A 83 -16.67 -14.38 2.45
N MET A 84 -16.19 -13.52 3.34
CA MET A 84 -15.64 -12.21 2.98
C MET A 84 -14.17 -12.39 2.58
N GLN A 85 -13.88 -12.40 1.28
CA GLN A 85 -12.50 -12.43 0.78
C GLN A 85 -12.02 -11.01 0.50
N ILE A 86 -10.87 -10.64 1.08
CA ILE A 86 -10.26 -9.33 0.86
C ILE A 86 -9.24 -9.45 -0.26
N HIS A 87 -9.41 -8.64 -1.29
CA HIS A 87 -8.54 -8.60 -2.45
C HIS A 87 -7.85 -7.26 -2.59
N ARG A 88 -6.72 -7.29 -3.29
CA ARG A 88 -5.93 -6.13 -3.64
C ARG A 88 -5.51 -6.23 -5.10
N ILE A 89 -5.63 -5.12 -5.82
CA ILE A 89 -5.15 -4.96 -7.19
C ILE A 89 -4.17 -3.79 -7.21
N ASP A 90 -3.02 -4.00 -7.82
CA ASP A 90 -2.01 -2.99 -8.09
C ASP A 90 -1.69 -3.06 -9.58
N ALA A 91 -2.12 -2.05 -10.34
CA ALA A 91 -1.99 -2.04 -11.80
C ALA A 91 -2.10 -0.61 -12.35
N PRO A 92 -1.66 -0.35 -13.60
CA PRO A 92 -1.95 0.91 -14.27
C PRO A 92 -3.47 1.17 -14.28
N TYR A 93 -3.89 2.39 -13.96
CA TYR A 93 -5.30 2.76 -13.80
C TYR A 93 -6.14 2.41 -15.02
N SER A 94 -5.58 2.63 -16.22
CA SER A 94 -6.20 2.30 -17.51
C SER A 94 -6.52 0.81 -17.70
N THR A 95 -5.93 -0.09 -16.90
CA THR A 95 -6.15 -1.54 -16.99
C THR A 95 -7.20 -2.08 -16.01
N ILE A 96 -7.67 -1.25 -15.06
CA ILE A 96 -8.62 -1.68 -14.04
C ILE A 96 -10.05 -1.50 -14.57
N THR A 97 -10.69 -2.60 -14.99
CA THR A 97 -12.02 -2.59 -15.62
C THR A 97 -13.12 -3.25 -14.77
N ILE A 98 -12.94 -3.34 -13.46
CA ILE A 98 -13.90 -4.03 -12.58
C ILE A 98 -15.15 -3.16 -12.38
N GLN A 99 -16.32 -3.74 -12.63
CA GLN A 99 -17.61 -3.15 -12.25
C GLN A 99 -17.91 -3.53 -10.79
N TRP A 100 -17.82 -2.54 -9.90
CA TRP A 100 -18.09 -2.72 -8.48
C TRP A 100 -19.60 -2.84 -8.23
N THR A 101 -20.05 -3.89 -7.53
CA THR A 101 -21.46 -4.02 -7.13
C THR A 101 -21.82 -2.94 -6.11
N HIS A 102 -20.93 -2.71 -5.15
CA HIS A 102 -21.11 -1.76 -4.08
C HIS A 102 -19.84 -0.95 -3.81
N GLN A 103 -20.01 0.24 -3.24
CA GLN A 103 -18.89 1.10 -2.86
C GLN A 103 -19.13 1.66 -1.47
N VAL A 104 -18.14 1.50 -0.59
CA VAL A 104 -18.17 2.03 0.80
C VAL A 104 -16.96 2.91 1.07
N THR A 105 -16.44 3.56 0.03
CA THR A 105 -15.30 4.46 0.11
C THR A 105 -15.65 5.75 0.86
N ASP A 106 -14.71 6.30 1.62
CA ASP A 106 -14.87 7.59 2.31
C ASP A 106 -14.62 8.82 1.44
N PHE A 107 -14.24 8.63 0.17
CA PHE A 107 -14.01 9.74 -0.76
C PHE A 107 -15.35 10.24 -1.32
N ARG A 108 -15.57 11.55 -1.22
CA ARG A 108 -16.57 12.22 -2.08
C ARG A 108 -15.91 12.38 -3.45
N PHE A 109 -16.58 11.90 -4.49
CA PHE A 109 -16.19 12.13 -5.88
C PHE A 109 -16.45 13.59 -6.26
#